data_AF-A0A397JTA1-F1
#
_entry.id   AF-A0A397JTA1-F1
#
_cell.length_a   1.000
_cell.length_b   1.000
_cell.length_c   1.000
_cell.angle_alpha   90.00
_cell.angle_beta   90.00
_cell.angle_gamma   90.00
#
_symmetry.space_group_name_H-M   'P 1'
#
loop_
_entity.id
_entity.type
_entity.pdbx_description
1 polymer ?
#
loop_
_entity_poly.entity_id
_entity_poly.type
_entity_poly.pdbx_seq_one_letter_code
_entity_poly.pdbx_strand_id
1 'polypeptide(L)'
;MLKKLNECMWTQKWLKQNRIKWWITQHKAKKVHWKFATKTQKYLLPDFQDAKYRQFSLKLLNSELPTLNNLNKRKPWIYKTNTCPFCAMEVENNIHVFTCQAQTNINPLQ
;
A
#
# COMPACT_ATOMS: atom_id res chain seq x y z
N MET A 1 23.63 1.26 -24.43
CA MET A 1 23.76 -0.08 -23.82
C MET A 1 23.51 -0.04 -22.31
N LEU A 2 24.19 0.83 -21.56
CA LEU A 2 24.03 1.02 -20.10
C LEU A 2 22.59 1.36 -19.63
N LYS A 3 21.87 2.22 -20.35
CA LYS A 3 20.49 2.60 -19.98
C LYS A 3 19.53 1.40 -19.95
N LYS A 4 19.57 0.55 -20.98
CA LYS A 4 18.76 -0.67 -21.07
C LYS A 4 19.11 -1.68 -19.97
N LEU A 5 20.39 -1.78 -19.61
CA LEU A 5 20.83 -2.63 -18.51
C LEU A 5 20.26 -2.15 -17.17
N ASN A 6 20.32 -0.84 -16.91
CA ASN A 6 19.73 -0.26 -15.69
C ASN A 6 18.22 -0.47 -15.63
N GLU A 7 17.49 -0.25 -16.71
CA GLU A 7 16.03 -0.51 -16.78
C GLU A 7 15.70 -1.98 -16.45
N CYS A 8 16.47 -2.93 -16.97
CA CYS A 8 16.32 -4.34 -16.65
C CYS A 8 16.58 -4.63 -15.17
N MET A 9 17.66 -4.07 -14.61
CA MET A 9 18.01 -4.22 -13.18
C MET A 9 16.92 -3.67 -12.25
N TRP A 10 16.39 -2.48 -12.55
CA TRP A 10 15.27 -1.88 -11.80
C TRP A 10 14.02 -2.75 -11.85
N THR A 11 13.68 -3.26 -13.04
CA THR A 11 12.54 -4.15 -13.24
C THR A 11 12.69 -5.43 -12.42
N GLN A 12 13.85 -6.09 -12.50
CA GLN A 12 14.16 -7.29 -11.72
C GLN A 12 14.08 -7.04 -10.21
N LYS A 13 14.63 -5.91 -9.75
CA LYS A 13 14.55 -5.52 -8.34
C LYS A 13 13.10 -5.29 -7.89
N TRP A 14 12.27 -4.70 -8.73
CA TRP A 14 10.85 -4.48 -8.46
C TRP A 14 10.04 -5.78 -8.40
N LEU A 15 10.23 -6.67 -9.39
CA LEU A 15 9.54 -7.96 -9.46
C LEU A 15 9.84 -8.87 -8.26
N LYS A 16 11.04 -8.76 -7.67
CA LYS A 16 11.46 -9.55 -6.51
C LYS A 16 10.89 -9.04 -5.18
N GLN A 17 10.23 -7.88 -5.14
CA GLN A 17 9.64 -7.35 -3.90
C GLN A 17 8.49 -8.23 -3.42
N ASN A 18 8.46 -8.54 -2.12
CA ASN A 18 7.42 -9.39 -1.53
C ASN A 18 6.00 -8.87 -1.77
N ARG A 19 5.82 -7.54 -1.80
CA ARG A 19 4.54 -6.87 -2.10
C ARG A 19 3.99 -7.18 -3.49
N ILE A 20 4.88 -7.46 -4.44
CA ILE A 20 4.54 -7.70 -5.85
C ILE A 20 4.28 -9.19 -6.10
N LYS A 21 4.92 -10.08 -5.34
CA LYS A 21 4.78 -11.55 -5.50
C LYS A 21 3.33 -12.01 -5.47
N TRP A 22 2.54 -11.53 -4.51
CA TRP A 22 1.11 -11.87 -4.44
C TRP A 22 0.36 -11.30 -5.65
N TRP A 23 0.61 -10.06 -6.05
CA TRP A 23 -0.12 -9.43 -7.14
C TRP A 23 0.14 -10.08 -8.52
N ILE A 24 1.38 -10.51 -8.78
CA ILE A 24 1.78 -11.16 -10.03
C ILE A 24 1.30 -12.61 -10.12
N THR A 25 1.30 -13.34 -9.00
CA THR A 25 0.87 -14.74 -8.96
C THR A 25 -0.65 -14.89 -9.02
N GLN A 26 -1.40 -13.90 -8.57
CA GLN A 26 -2.85 -13.90 -8.63
C GLN A 26 -3.35 -13.66 -10.07
N HIS A 27 -4.55 -14.17 -10.38
CA HIS A 27 -5.24 -13.92 -11.66
C HIS A 27 -5.46 -12.42 -11.98
N LYS A 28 -5.23 -11.53 -11.02
CA LYS A 28 -5.33 -10.07 -11.16
C LYS A 28 -4.41 -9.55 -12.26
N ALA A 29 -3.13 -9.94 -12.29
CA ALA A 29 -2.20 -9.50 -13.33
C ALA A 29 -2.59 -9.99 -14.75
N LYS A 30 -3.20 -11.18 -14.83
CA LYS A 30 -3.69 -11.77 -16.10
C LYS A 30 -4.93 -11.07 -16.64
N LYS A 31 -5.76 -10.48 -15.75
CA LYS A 31 -6.99 -9.76 -16.11
C LYS A 31 -6.77 -8.27 -16.42
N VAL A 32 -5.57 -7.75 -16.18
CA VAL A 32 -5.26 -6.34 -16.43
C VAL A 32 -5.03 -6.11 -17.93
N HIS A 33 -5.80 -5.19 -18.50
CA HIS A 33 -5.60 -4.73 -19.88
C HIS A 33 -4.42 -3.75 -19.93
N TRP A 34 -3.20 -4.28 -20.00
CA TRP A 34 -1.94 -3.52 -19.95
C TRP A 34 -1.81 -2.39 -20.99
N LYS A 35 -2.39 -2.57 -22.19
CA LYS A 35 -2.44 -1.54 -23.23
C LYS A 35 -3.20 -0.28 -22.78
N PHE A 36 -4.25 -0.44 -21.98
CA PHE A 36 -5.05 0.67 -21.49
C PHE A 36 -4.37 1.35 -20.30
N ALA A 37 -3.84 0.56 -19.36
CA ALA A 37 -3.12 1.05 -18.17
C ALA A 37 -1.90 1.93 -18.53
N THR A 38 -1.15 1.56 -19.57
CA THR A 38 0.00 2.35 -20.05
C THR A 38 -0.42 3.65 -20.72
N LYS A 39 -1.61 3.70 -21.33
CA LYS A 39 -2.18 4.92 -21.93
C LYS A 39 -2.59 5.92 -20.84
N THR A 40 -3.20 5.43 -19.75
CA THR A 40 -3.63 6.27 -18.62
C THR A 40 -2.45 6.82 -17.81
N GLN A 41 -1.33 6.09 -17.74
CA GLN A 41 -0.10 6.52 -17.05
C GLN A 41 0.44 7.87 -17.57
N LYS A 42 0.23 8.18 -18.86
CA LYS A 42 0.73 9.43 -19.48
C LYS A 42 0.06 10.70 -18.96
N TYR A 43 -1.14 10.58 -18.38
CA TYR A 43 -1.89 11.71 -17.81
C TYR A 43 -1.59 11.95 -16.33
N LEU A 44 -0.82 11.05 -15.71
CA LEU A 44 -0.39 11.13 -14.32
C LEU A 44 0.90 11.95 -14.25
N LEU A 45 0.78 13.28 -14.39
CA LEU A 45 1.90 14.21 -14.26
C LEU A 45 2.66 14.00 -12.94
N PRO A 46 3.99 14.20 -12.91
CA PRO A 46 4.82 13.94 -11.74
C PRO A 46 4.80 15.16 -10.81
N ASP A 47 3.64 15.46 -10.21
CA ASP A 47 3.62 16.36 -9.07
C ASP A 47 4.14 15.62 -7.81
N PHE A 48 4.91 16.31 -6.97
CA PHE A 48 5.41 15.77 -5.71
C PHE A 48 4.27 15.42 -4.74
N GLN A 49 3.17 16.18 -4.78
CA GLN A 49 1.97 15.88 -4.00
C GLN A 49 1.34 14.56 -4.46
N ASP A 50 1.24 14.37 -5.78
CA ASP A 50 0.80 13.13 -6.42
C ASP A 50 1.65 11.93 -6.04
N ALA A 51 2.96 12.09 -5.89
CA ALA A 51 3.85 11.00 -5.50
C ALA A 51 3.54 10.47 -4.09
N LYS A 52 3.24 11.35 -3.13
CA LYS A 52 2.87 10.96 -1.76
C LYS A 52 1.52 10.23 -1.74
N TYR A 53 0.52 10.76 -2.43
CA TYR A 53 -0.79 10.10 -2.53
C TYR A 53 -0.68 8.74 -3.21
N ARG A 54 0.07 8.62 -4.31
CA ARG A 54 0.32 7.33 -4.97
C ARG A 54 1.02 6.35 -4.03
N GLN A 55 2.02 6.81 -3.27
CA GLN A 55 2.69 5.96 -2.28
C GLN A 55 1.72 5.47 -1.19
N PHE A 56 0.90 6.37 -0.65
CA PHE A 56 -0.11 6.03 0.34
C PHE A 56 -1.13 5.02 -0.24
N SER A 57 -1.70 5.29 -1.41
CA SER A 57 -2.65 4.41 -2.08
C SER A 57 -2.06 3.03 -2.36
N LEU A 58 -0.80 2.96 -2.81
CA LEU A 58 -0.12 1.68 -3.01
C LEU A 58 0.06 0.90 -1.69
N LYS A 59 0.42 1.57 -0.60
CA LYS A 59 0.52 0.93 0.72
C LYS A 59 -0.85 0.48 1.23
N LEU A 60 -1.89 1.27 1.02
CA LEU A 60 -3.26 0.93 1.39
C LEU A 60 -3.74 -0.32 0.64
N LEU A 61 -3.63 -0.33 -0.70
CA LEU A 61 -4.03 -1.45 -1.56
C LEU A 61 -3.29 -2.76 -1.26
N ASN A 62 -2.03 -2.68 -0.83
CA ASN A 62 -1.21 -3.85 -0.51
C ASN A 62 -1.24 -4.23 0.98
N SER A 63 -2.14 -3.65 1.77
CA SER A 63 -2.24 -3.91 3.22
C SER A 63 -0.94 -3.60 4.00
N GLU A 64 -0.15 -2.61 3.56
CA GLU A 64 1.19 -2.30 4.09
C GLU A 64 1.25 -1.09 5.03
N LEU A 65 0.11 -0.46 5.31
CA LEU A 65 0.04 0.66 6.25
C LEU A 65 0.60 0.25 7.63
N PRO A 66 1.21 1.20 8.37
CA PRO A 66 1.80 0.93 9.68
C PRO A 66 0.71 0.84 10.77
N THR A 67 -0.26 -0.04 10.59
CA THR A 67 -1.32 -0.31 11.58
C THR A 67 -0.78 -1.16 12.72
N LEU A 68 -1.38 -1.08 13.92
CA LEU A 68 -0.93 -1.89 15.06
C LEU A 68 -0.95 -3.39 14.76
N ASN A 69 -1.90 -3.89 13.96
CA ASN A 69 -1.88 -5.27 13.49
C ASN A 69 -0.60 -5.61 12.70
N ASN A 70 -0.18 -4.72 11.80
CA ASN A 70 1.04 -4.93 11.02
C ASN A 70 2.31 -4.71 11.85
N LEU A 71 2.31 -3.75 12.77
CA LEU A 71 3.44 -3.43 13.64
C LEU A 71 3.68 -4.54 14.67
N ASN A 72 2.61 -5.06 15.30
CA ASN A 72 2.66 -6.21 16.19
C ASN A 72 3.21 -7.46 15.49
N LYS A 73 2.75 -7.77 14.27
CA LYS A 73 3.29 -8.90 13.48
C LYS A 73 4.79 -8.75 13.17
N ARG A 74 5.27 -7.54 12.92
CA ARG A 74 6.67 -7.28 12.56
C ARG A 74 7.60 -7.21 13.77
N LYS A 75 7.13 -6.61 14.87
CA LYS A 75 7.91 -6.36 16.09
C LYS A 75 7.02 -6.55 17.33
N PRO A 76 6.64 -7.80 17.66
CA PRO A 76 5.74 -8.09 18.78
C PRO A 76 6.33 -7.72 20.14
N TRP A 77 7.65 -7.59 20.24
CA TRP A 77 8.30 -7.15 21.49
C TRP A 77 8.12 -5.66 21.78
N ILE A 78 7.90 -4.82 20.75
CA ILE A 78 7.63 -3.37 20.90
C ILE A 78 6.13 -3.12 20.96
N TYR A 79 5.39 -3.69 20.01
CA TYR A 79 3.95 -3.50 19.89
C TYR A 79 3.26 -4.71 20.48
N LYS A 80 2.91 -4.64 21.77
CA LYS A 80 2.37 -5.79 22.51
C LYS A 80 0.93 -6.14 22.14
N THR A 81 0.16 -5.14 21.72
CA THR A 81 -1.23 -5.29 21.31
C THR A 81 -1.39 -4.90 19.85
N ASN A 82 -2.41 -5.48 19.21
CA ASN A 82 -2.87 -5.09 17.88
C ASN A 82 -4.24 -4.39 17.93
N THR A 83 -4.79 -4.18 19.12
CA THR A 83 -6.08 -3.54 19.35
C THR A 83 -5.97 -2.04 19.11
N CYS A 84 -7.02 -1.46 18.52
CA CYS A 84 -7.14 -0.03 18.28
C CYS A 84 -7.02 0.78 19.57
N PRO A 85 -6.19 1.83 19.61
CA PRO A 85 -6.01 2.65 20.80
C PRO A 85 -7.21 3.57 21.07
N PHE A 86 -8.07 3.80 20.07
CA PHE A 86 -9.24 4.67 20.22
C PHE A 86 -10.45 3.93 20.79
N CYS A 87 -10.80 2.77 20.22
CA CYS A 87 -11.96 2.02 20.68
C CYS A 87 -11.62 0.93 21.70
N ALA A 88 -10.37 0.46 21.76
CA ALA A 88 -9.92 -0.66 22.59
C ALA A 88 -10.70 -1.98 22.42
N MET A 89 -11.54 -2.11 21.38
CA MET A 89 -12.38 -3.28 21.13
C MET A 89 -11.89 -4.11 19.94
N GLU A 90 -11.62 -3.46 18.81
CA GLU A 90 -11.29 -4.14 17.56
C GLU A 90 -9.79 -4.09 17.25
N VAL A 91 -9.33 -5.01 16.40
CA VAL A 91 -7.96 -4.98 15.87
C VAL A 91 -7.79 -3.81 14.91
N GLU A 92 -6.77 -2.98 15.14
CA GLU A 92 -6.43 -1.89 14.25
C GLU A 92 -5.81 -2.43 12.96
N ASN A 93 -6.63 -2.51 11.93
CA ASN A 93 -6.22 -2.92 10.59
C ASN A 93 -6.44 -1.76 9.60
N ASN A 94 -6.11 -2.00 8.32
CA ASN A 94 -6.16 -0.96 7.28
C ASN A 94 -7.56 -0.40 7.00
N ILE A 95 -8.62 -1.07 7.46
CA ILE A 95 -10.01 -0.60 7.32
C ILE A 95 -10.43 0.10 8.62
N HIS A 96 -10.15 -0.52 9.76
CA HIS A 96 -10.54 -0.01 11.08
C HIS A 96 -9.98 1.39 11.35
N VAL A 97 -8.75 1.69 10.90
CA VAL A 97 -8.13 3.02 11.07
C VAL A 97 -8.94 4.18 10.42
N PHE A 98 -9.83 3.88 9.47
CA PHE A 98 -10.70 4.88 8.83
C PHE A 98 -12.17 4.77 9.27
N THR A 99 -12.54 3.69 9.96
CA THR A 99 -13.94 3.35 10.29
C THR A 99 -14.20 3.27 11.79
N CYS A 100 -13.15 3.47 12.61
CA CYS A 100 -13.25 3.47 14.05
C CYS A 100 -14.22 4.57 14.54
N GLN A 101 -15.37 4.16 15.07
CA GLN A 101 -16.39 5.07 15.60
C GLN A 101 -15.89 5.90 16.78
N ALA A 102 -14.96 5.38 17.58
CA ALA A 102 -14.35 6.15 18.66
C ALA A 102 -13.49 7.34 18.15
N GLN A 103 -13.19 7.38 16.85
CA GLN A 103 -12.42 8.45 16.20
C GLN A 103 -13.33 9.51 15.54
N THR A 104 -14.64 9.28 15.43
CA THR A 104 -15.56 10.09 14.60
C THR A 104 -15.87 11.50 15.11
N ASN A 105 -15.16 12.00 16.11
CA ASN A 105 -15.16 13.45 16.41
C ASN A 105 -14.27 14.24 15.43
N ILE A 106 -13.55 13.58 14.52
CA ILE A 106 -12.80 14.22 13.44
C ILE A 106 -13.08 13.42 12.16
N ASN A 107 -13.90 13.97 11.26
CA ASN A 107 -14.10 13.39 9.94
C ASN A 107 -12.85 13.67 9.09
N PRO A 108 -12.06 12.65 8.70
CA PRO A 108 -10.82 12.88 7.96
C PRO A 108 -11.06 13.16 6.46
N LEU A 109 -12.31 13.22 6.01
CA LEU A 109 -12.72 13.45 4.62
C LEU A 109 -13.57 14.72 4.44
N GLN A 110 -13.66 15.59 5.45
CA GLN A 110 -14.24 16.94 5.34
C GLN A 110 -13.17 18.01 5.17
#